data_AF-A0A9D6NEW5-F1
#
_entry.id   AF-A0A9D6NEW5-F1
#
_cell.length_a   1.000
_cell.length_b   1.000
_cell.length_c   1.000
_cell.angle_alpha   90.00
_cell.angle_beta   90.00
_cell.angle_gamma   90.00
#
_symmetry.space_group_name_H-M   'P 1'
#
loop_
_entity.id
_entity.type
_entity.pdbx_description
1 polymer ?
#
loop_
_entity_poly.entity_id
_entity_poly.type
_entity_poly.pdbx_seq_one_letter_code
_entity_poly.pdbx_strand_id
1 'polypeptide(L)'
;MDLWELIYHRQEFEPDELARAIETQAAESDPEPRTRMLIHDATMGLRRYWGASRYRDWLARAVHRDRIQECASASFDKVGFPSLANRIRMITRKDTILRFLRKLGSELREPVRIVIGGSGALILNDLLHRHTEDIDLVDEVPAPLRALRPTLSELKQTFDLQLAHFQSHYLPAGWEPRTRSLGDFGRLEVHLVEPLDIAAGKLLSRREKDLRDLHALTAHFPAEQLRRRLEDSPSHLADPLLARNLDRNWFVLFGETFSGGPVPSPEDPPS
;
A
#
# COMPACT_ATOMS: atom_id res chain seq x y z
N MET A 1 -6.80 -19.65 -3.88
CA MET A 1 -7.32 -18.32 -4.20
C MET A 1 -7.46 -18.26 -5.70
N ASP A 2 -8.68 -18.05 -6.17
CA ASP A 2 -8.94 -17.90 -7.61
C ASP A 2 -8.58 -16.49 -8.10
N LEU A 3 -8.71 -16.25 -9.41
CA LEU A 3 -8.32 -14.97 -10.01
C LEU A 3 -9.26 -13.83 -9.60
N TRP A 4 -10.53 -14.12 -9.35
CA TRP A 4 -11.51 -13.13 -8.94
C TRP A 4 -11.28 -12.68 -7.50
N GLU A 5 -11.09 -13.61 -6.57
CA GLU A 5 -10.74 -13.33 -5.18
C GLU A 5 -9.49 -12.45 -5.08
N LEU A 6 -8.45 -12.80 -5.85
CA LEU A 6 -7.21 -12.00 -5.89
C LEU A 6 -7.49 -10.55 -6.31
N ILE A 7 -8.31 -10.36 -7.35
CA ILE A 7 -8.56 -9.05 -7.96
C ILE A 7 -9.58 -8.23 -7.17
N TYR A 8 -10.52 -8.84 -6.46
CA TYR A 8 -11.47 -8.13 -5.62
C TYR A 8 -10.89 -7.73 -4.27
N HIS A 9 -10.06 -8.59 -3.66
CA HIS A 9 -9.65 -8.40 -2.27
C HIS A 9 -8.27 -7.77 -2.09
N ARG A 10 -7.45 -7.67 -3.15
CA ARG A 10 -6.11 -7.09 -3.03
C ARG A 10 -5.97 -5.80 -3.78
N GLN A 11 -5.25 -4.83 -3.23
CA GLN A 11 -4.98 -3.58 -3.95
C GLN A 11 -3.96 -3.80 -5.06
N GLU A 12 -2.90 -4.51 -4.71
CA GLU A 12 -1.80 -4.89 -5.58
C GLU A 12 -1.52 -6.38 -5.40
N PHE A 13 -0.89 -6.99 -6.40
CA PHE A 13 -0.57 -8.41 -6.36
C PHE A 13 0.79 -8.67 -6.98
N GLU A 14 1.49 -9.65 -6.39
CA GLU A 14 2.76 -10.12 -6.92
C GLU A 14 2.51 -10.81 -8.27
N PRO A 15 3.40 -10.61 -9.25
CA PRO A 15 3.20 -11.15 -10.59
C PRO A 15 3.16 -12.69 -10.60
N ASP A 16 3.96 -13.35 -9.76
CA ASP A 16 3.94 -14.81 -9.66
C ASP A 16 2.66 -15.34 -8.99
N GLU A 17 2.02 -14.56 -8.11
CA GLU A 17 0.73 -14.90 -7.54
C GLU A 17 -0.41 -14.74 -8.56
N LEU A 18 -0.40 -13.64 -9.30
CA LEU A 18 -1.34 -13.43 -10.41
C LEU A 18 -1.23 -14.57 -11.44
N ALA A 19 -0.01 -14.97 -11.80
CA ALA A 19 0.23 -16.07 -12.73
C ALA A 19 -0.37 -17.39 -12.26
N ARG A 20 -0.19 -17.75 -10.98
CA ARG A 20 -0.80 -18.95 -10.38
C ARG A 20 -2.33 -18.85 -10.35
N ALA A 21 -2.88 -17.67 -10.08
CA ALA A 21 -4.32 -17.45 -10.07
C ALA A 21 -4.91 -17.58 -11.49
N ILE A 22 -4.22 -17.07 -12.52
CA ILE A 22 -4.58 -17.29 -13.93
C ILE A 22 -4.59 -18.78 -14.27
N GLU A 23 -3.53 -19.52 -13.90
CA GLU A 23 -3.47 -20.97 -14.17
C GLU A 23 -4.60 -21.73 -13.47
N THR A 24 -4.91 -21.35 -12.23
CA THR A 24 -6.02 -21.93 -11.46
C THR A 24 -7.35 -21.66 -12.15
N GLN A 25 -7.62 -20.41 -12.56
CA GLN A 25 -8.85 -20.04 -13.26
C GLN A 25 -8.95 -20.72 -14.63
N ALA A 26 -7.83 -20.85 -15.34
CA ALA A 26 -7.76 -21.53 -16.62
C ALA A 26 -7.94 -23.05 -16.51
N ALA A 27 -8.00 -23.64 -15.32
CA ALA A 27 -8.34 -25.05 -15.17
C ALA A 27 -9.82 -25.33 -15.48
N GLU A 28 -10.69 -24.32 -15.33
CA GLU A 28 -12.14 -24.44 -15.59
C GLU A 28 -12.44 -24.78 -17.06
N SER A 29 -13.37 -25.70 -17.26
CA SER A 29 -13.67 -26.30 -18.57
C SER A 29 -14.23 -25.31 -19.59
N ASP A 30 -14.95 -24.28 -19.13
CA ASP A 30 -15.58 -23.24 -19.96
C ASP A 30 -15.83 -21.97 -19.11
N PRO A 31 -14.79 -21.13 -18.89
CA PRO A 31 -14.95 -19.90 -18.12
C PRO A 31 -15.88 -18.93 -18.86
N GLU A 32 -16.79 -18.30 -18.12
CA GLU A 32 -17.71 -17.31 -18.69
C GLU A 32 -16.96 -16.16 -19.40
N PRO A 33 -17.60 -15.45 -20.36
CA PRO A 33 -16.93 -14.44 -21.18
C PRO A 33 -16.17 -13.37 -20.37
N ARG A 34 -16.69 -12.99 -19.20
CA ARG A 34 -16.05 -12.01 -18.33
C ARG A 34 -14.78 -12.55 -17.68
N THR A 35 -14.77 -13.82 -17.26
CA THR A 35 -13.58 -14.51 -16.74
C THR A 35 -12.52 -14.67 -17.82
N ARG A 36 -12.90 -14.98 -19.08
CA ARG A 36 -11.95 -15.02 -20.21
C ARG A 36 -11.29 -13.66 -20.45
N MET A 37 -12.07 -12.58 -20.41
CA MET A 37 -11.57 -11.21 -20.51
C MET A 37 -10.64 -10.85 -19.34
N LEU A 38 -10.95 -11.32 -18.13
CA LEU A 38 -10.08 -11.15 -16.96
C LEU A 38 -8.74 -11.87 -17.14
N ILE A 39 -8.76 -13.12 -17.60
CA ILE A 39 -7.55 -13.88 -17.92
C ILE A 39 -6.74 -13.16 -19.00
N HIS A 40 -7.39 -12.67 -20.07
CA HIS A 40 -6.74 -11.89 -21.13
C HIS A 40 -5.99 -10.67 -20.56
N ASP A 41 -6.68 -9.79 -19.84
CA ASP A 41 -6.09 -8.54 -19.34
C ASP A 41 -5.02 -8.80 -18.27
N ALA A 42 -5.21 -9.83 -17.44
CA ALA A 42 -4.21 -10.27 -16.47
C ALA A 42 -2.94 -10.78 -17.15
N THR A 43 -3.10 -11.59 -18.19
CA THR A 43 -2.00 -12.14 -18.99
C THR A 43 -1.24 -11.04 -19.73
N MET A 44 -1.96 -10.07 -20.31
CA MET A 44 -1.35 -8.89 -20.95
C MET A 44 -0.63 -8.00 -19.93
N GLY A 45 -1.18 -7.86 -18.73
CA GLY A 45 -0.51 -7.21 -17.60
C GLY A 45 0.81 -7.89 -17.24
N LEU A 46 0.82 -9.22 -17.07
CA LEU A 46 2.03 -9.99 -16.80
C LEU A 46 3.06 -9.85 -17.91
N ARG A 47 2.63 -9.92 -19.17
CA ARG A 47 3.52 -9.72 -20.32
C ARG A 47 4.17 -8.34 -20.31
N ARG A 48 3.41 -7.29 -19.98
CA ARG A 48 3.94 -5.94 -19.84
C ARG A 48 4.94 -5.82 -18.69
N TYR A 49 4.64 -6.45 -17.55
CA TYR A 49 5.47 -6.38 -16.36
C TYR A 49 6.76 -7.18 -16.47
N TRP A 50 6.68 -8.45 -16.87
CA TRP A 50 7.83 -9.36 -16.98
C TRP A 50 8.66 -9.18 -18.26
N GLY A 51 8.09 -8.54 -19.28
CA GLY A 51 8.64 -8.54 -20.62
C GLY A 51 8.43 -9.87 -21.35
N ALA A 52 8.73 -9.87 -22.65
CA ALA A 52 8.37 -10.97 -23.54
C ALA A 52 9.08 -12.30 -23.22
N SER A 53 10.32 -12.28 -22.71
CA SER A 53 11.08 -13.51 -22.45
C SER A 53 10.47 -14.30 -21.30
N ARG A 54 10.45 -13.71 -20.09
CA ARG A 54 9.93 -14.39 -18.89
C ARG A 54 8.45 -14.76 -19.05
N TYR A 55 7.65 -13.94 -19.75
CA TYR A 55 6.28 -14.28 -20.10
C TYR A 55 6.17 -15.58 -20.91
N ARG A 56 6.97 -15.73 -21.98
CA ARG A 56 6.98 -16.97 -22.78
C ARG A 56 7.44 -18.17 -21.97
N ASP A 57 8.46 -18.00 -21.13
CA ASP A 57 8.99 -19.07 -20.28
C ASP A 57 7.99 -19.55 -19.22
N TRP A 58 7.18 -18.63 -18.69
CA TRP A 58 6.04 -18.96 -17.83
C TRP A 58 4.97 -19.71 -18.62
N LEU A 59 4.49 -19.16 -19.73
CA LEU A 59 3.42 -19.76 -20.52
C LEU A 59 3.77 -21.15 -21.06
N ALA A 60 5.03 -21.38 -21.44
CA ALA A 60 5.50 -22.69 -21.89
C ALA A 60 5.43 -23.78 -20.81
N ARG A 61 5.49 -23.39 -19.52
CA ARG A 61 5.43 -24.28 -18.36
C ARG A 61 4.04 -24.40 -17.74
N ALA A 62 3.13 -23.50 -18.07
CA ALA A 62 1.77 -23.49 -17.52
C ALA A 62 1.00 -24.77 -17.91
N VAL A 63 0.30 -25.38 -16.95
CA VAL A 63 -0.45 -26.64 -17.17
C VAL A 63 -1.55 -26.45 -18.22
N HIS A 64 -2.25 -25.32 -18.16
CA HIS A 64 -3.37 -24.98 -19.04
C HIS A 64 -2.99 -23.96 -20.14
N ARG A 65 -1.76 -24.06 -20.68
CA ARG A 65 -1.18 -23.08 -21.61
C ARG A 65 -2.07 -22.79 -22.82
N ASP A 66 -2.71 -23.80 -23.41
CA ASP A 66 -3.46 -23.64 -24.65
C ASP A 66 -4.71 -22.78 -24.40
N ARG A 67 -5.37 -22.96 -23.26
CA ARG A 67 -6.52 -22.15 -22.84
C ARG A 67 -6.13 -20.73 -22.43
N ILE A 68 -5.01 -20.57 -21.74
CA ILE A 68 -4.46 -19.24 -21.42
C ILE A 68 -4.14 -18.49 -22.72
N GLN A 69 -3.50 -19.16 -23.68
CA GLN A 69 -3.15 -18.59 -24.99
C GLN A 69 -4.40 -18.24 -25.80
N GLU A 70 -5.43 -19.10 -25.77
CA GLU A 70 -6.73 -18.82 -26.39
C GLU A 70 -7.33 -17.53 -25.82
N CYS A 71 -7.44 -17.42 -24.49
CA CYS A 71 -7.95 -16.21 -23.83
C CYS A 71 -7.09 -14.97 -24.15
N ALA A 72 -5.76 -15.11 -24.10
CA ALA A 72 -4.81 -14.04 -24.37
C ALA A 72 -4.83 -13.54 -25.83
N SER A 73 -5.35 -14.34 -26.75
CA SER A 73 -5.50 -14.00 -28.17
C SER A 73 -6.91 -13.59 -28.57
N ALA A 74 -7.88 -13.74 -27.67
CA ALA A 74 -9.27 -13.42 -27.93
C ALA A 74 -9.46 -11.90 -28.08
N SER A 75 -10.36 -11.52 -28.99
CA SER A 75 -10.83 -10.14 -29.13
C SER A 75 -12.12 -9.97 -28.34
N PHE A 76 -12.24 -8.87 -27.60
CA PHE A 76 -13.41 -8.55 -26.81
C PHE A 76 -13.98 -7.20 -27.24
N ASP A 77 -15.28 -7.14 -27.51
CA ASP A 77 -15.98 -5.90 -27.90
C ASP A 77 -16.24 -4.95 -26.71
N LYS A 78 -15.99 -5.41 -25.48
CA LYS A 78 -16.27 -4.68 -24.23
C LYS A 78 -15.02 -4.07 -23.61
N VAL A 79 -15.20 -3.01 -22.82
CA VAL A 79 -14.14 -2.46 -21.96
C VAL A 79 -13.75 -3.52 -20.94
N GLY A 80 -12.47 -3.90 -20.95
CA GLY A 80 -11.88 -4.87 -20.03
C GLY A 80 -11.59 -4.32 -18.63
N PHE A 81 -10.47 -4.74 -18.06
CA PHE A 81 -9.97 -4.40 -16.73
C PHE A 81 -8.71 -3.52 -16.84
N PRO A 82 -8.83 -2.26 -17.33
CA PRO A 82 -7.66 -1.43 -17.68
C PRO A 82 -6.74 -1.10 -16.51
N SER A 83 -7.24 -1.15 -15.27
CA SER A 83 -6.44 -0.88 -14.06
C SER A 83 -5.59 -2.07 -13.60
N LEU A 84 -5.84 -3.28 -14.11
CA LEU A 84 -5.20 -4.51 -13.63
C LEU A 84 -3.68 -4.45 -13.82
N ALA A 85 -3.22 -4.04 -15.00
CA ALA A 85 -1.79 -3.93 -15.30
C ALA A 85 -1.05 -2.97 -14.33
N ASN A 86 -1.73 -1.94 -13.81
CA ASN A 86 -1.14 -0.98 -12.88
C ASN A 86 -1.02 -1.50 -11.44
N ARG A 87 -1.69 -2.63 -11.14
CA ARG A 87 -1.75 -3.28 -9.82
C ARG A 87 -0.74 -4.42 -9.68
N ILE A 88 -0.05 -4.81 -10.77
CA ILE A 88 1.03 -5.81 -10.73
C ILE A 88 2.30 -5.14 -10.21
N ARG A 89 2.70 -5.48 -8.98
CA ARG A 89 3.91 -4.95 -8.34
C ARG A 89 4.56 -5.99 -7.44
N MET A 90 5.85 -5.82 -7.15
CA MET A 90 6.49 -6.56 -6.07
C MET A 90 6.01 -5.98 -4.74
N ILE A 91 5.28 -6.78 -3.96
CA ILE A 91 4.77 -6.32 -2.68
C ILE A 91 5.91 -6.21 -1.68
N THR A 92 5.93 -5.12 -0.90
CA THR A 92 6.88 -4.97 0.19
C THR A 92 6.42 -5.81 1.37
N ARG A 93 7.15 -6.90 1.64
CA ARG A 93 6.85 -7.81 2.74
C ARG A 93 7.45 -7.31 4.06
N LYS A 94 6.79 -7.64 5.18
CA LYS A 94 7.28 -7.40 6.54
C LYS A 94 8.73 -7.84 6.74
N ASP A 95 9.09 -9.05 6.32
CA ASP A 95 10.46 -9.57 6.42
C ASP A 95 11.49 -8.78 5.62
N THR A 96 11.08 -8.12 4.53
CA THR A 96 11.96 -7.24 3.76
C THR A 96 12.28 -5.98 4.56
N ILE A 97 11.28 -5.36 5.19
CA ILE A 97 11.50 -4.21 6.08
C ILE A 97 12.36 -4.61 7.29
N LEU A 98 12.08 -5.75 7.92
CA LEU A 98 12.87 -6.23 9.06
C LEU A 98 14.34 -6.50 8.69
N ARG A 99 14.61 -7.09 7.52
CA ARG A 99 15.99 -7.29 7.03
C ARG A 99 16.68 -5.96 6.73
N PHE A 100 15.96 -5.01 6.11
CA PHE A 100 16.46 -3.65 5.92
C PHE A 100 16.88 -3.03 7.25
N LEU A 101 16.02 -3.09 8.28
CA LEU A 101 16.30 -2.52 9.61
C LEU A 101 17.49 -3.19 10.30
N ARG A 102 17.62 -4.53 10.23
CA ARG A 102 18.79 -5.25 10.77
C ARG A 102 20.10 -4.79 10.14
N LYS A 103 20.13 -4.69 8.80
CA LYS A 103 21.33 -4.25 8.07
C LYS A 103 21.64 -2.78 8.33
N LEU A 104 20.62 -1.92 8.39
CA LEU A 104 20.82 -0.51 8.73
C LEU A 104 21.40 -0.35 10.15
N GLY A 105 20.80 -1.02 11.13
CA GLY A 105 21.19 -0.89 12.52
C GLY A 105 22.51 -1.57 12.89
N SER A 106 23.01 -2.51 12.07
CA SER A 106 24.35 -3.08 12.23
C SER A 106 25.49 -2.13 11.81
N GLU A 107 25.20 -1.13 10.98
CA GLU A 107 26.19 -0.15 10.48
C GLU A 107 26.30 1.10 11.37
N LEU A 108 25.39 1.25 12.34
CA LEU A 108 25.39 2.36 13.28
C LEU A 108 26.55 2.27 14.28
N ARG A 109 27.14 3.44 14.58
CA ARG A 109 28.23 3.59 15.56
C ARG A 109 27.77 4.03 16.95
N GLU A 110 26.52 4.44 17.09
CA GLU A 110 25.91 4.83 18.35
C GLU A 110 24.44 4.43 18.37
N PRO A 111 23.83 4.27 19.55
CA PRO A 111 22.39 4.02 19.65
C PRO A 111 21.58 5.14 18.98
N VAL A 112 20.63 4.75 18.12
CA VAL A 112 19.67 5.66 17.49
C VAL A 112 18.29 5.11 17.72
N ARG A 113 17.36 5.97 18.13
CA ARG A 113 15.94 5.66 18.20
C ARG A 113 15.20 6.28 17.03
N ILE A 114 14.34 5.51 16.38
CA ILE A 114 13.43 6.00 15.33
C ILE A 114 11.99 5.59 15.62
N VAL A 115 11.05 6.36 15.08
CA VAL A 115 9.63 5.98 15.03
C VAL A 115 9.22 5.90 13.57
N ILE A 116 8.70 4.75 13.15
CA ILE A 116 8.20 4.52 11.79
C ILE A 116 6.68 4.74 11.77
N GLY A 117 6.22 5.49 10.79
CA GLY A 117 4.79 5.66 10.50
C GLY A 117 4.44 5.24 9.08
N GLY A 118 3.38 5.84 8.56
CA GLY A 118 2.95 5.64 7.17
C GLY A 118 2.72 4.18 6.79
N SER A 119 3.01 3.86 5.54
CA SER A 119 2.73 2.54 4.95
C SER A 119 3.61 1.44 5.54
N GLY A 120 4.88 1.76 5.85
CA GLY A 120 5.82 0.80 6.43
C GLY A 120 5.37 0.26 7.78
N ALA A 121 4.85 1.13 8.66
CA ALA A 121 4.28 0.69 9.93
C ALA A 121 3.02 -0.18 9.74
N LEU A 122 2.15 0.13 8.77
CA LEU A 122 0.98 -0.69 8.47
C LEU A 122 1.35 -2.08 7.94
N ILE A 123 2.36 -2.17 7.07
CA ILE A 123 2.91 -3.43 6.57
C ILE A 123 3.52 -4.26 7.70
N LEU A 124 4.27 -3.63 8.61
CA LEU A 124 4.86 -4.32 9.77
C LEU A 124 3.80 -4.87 10.75
N ASN A 125 2.60 -4.30 10.76
CA ASN A 125 1.44 -4.77 11.51
C ASN A 125 0.53 -5.72 10.71
N ASP A 126 0.93 -6.13 9.50
CA ASP A 126 0.15 -7.01 8.63
C ASP A 126 -1.25 -6.46 8.25
N LEU A 127 -1.42 -5.14 8.30
CA LEU A 127 -2.66 -4.42 7.98
C LEU A 127 -2.72 -3.91 6.54
N LEU A 128 -1.60 -3.92 5.83
CA LEU A 128 -1.51 -3.44 4.46
C LEU A 128 -0.59 -4.33 3.64
N HIS A 129 -1.03 -4.66 2.42
CA HIS A 129 -0.33 -5.54 1.50
C HIS A 129 -0.18 -4.84 0.14
N ARG A 130 0.90 -4.06 0.00
CA ARG A 130 1.24 -3.37 -1.25
C ARG A 130 2.73 -3.07 -1.38
N HIS A 131 3.15 -2.64 -2.55
CA HIS A 131 4.47 -2.06 -2.77
C HIS A 131 4.60 -0.72 -2.05
N THR A 132 5.76 -0.49 -1.45
CA THR A 132 6.22 0.82 -0.99
C THR A 132 7.71 0.90 -1.21
N GLU A 133 8.17 2.06 -1.66
CA GLU A 133 9.59 2.38 -1.80
C GLU A 133 10.13 3.07 -0.54
N ASP A 134 9.25 3.55 0.33
CA ASP A 134 9.59 4.38 1.48
C ASP A 134 9.34 3.67 2.81
N ILE A 135 10.29 3.80 3.74
CA ILE A 135 10.11 3.63 5.19
C ILE A 135 10.05 5.04 5.78
N ASP A 136 8.83 5.49 6.06
CA ASP A 136 8.55 6.85 6.56
C ASP A 136 8.87 6.95 8.05
N LEU A 137 9.85 7.79 8.40
CA LEU A 137 10.13 8.15 9.79
C LEU A 137 9.27 9.34 10.21
N VAL A 138 8.92 9.40 11.50
CA VAL A 138 8.32 10.59 12.08
C VAL A 138 9.40 11.66 12.22
N ASP A 139 9.12 12.86 11.70
CA ASP A 139 10.02 14.02 11.63
C ASP A 139 11.34 13.71 10.89
N GLU A 140 12.37 14.54 11.05
CA GLU A 140 13.58 14.42 10.24
C GLU A 140 14.33 13.08 10.48
N VAL A 141 14.86 12.50 9.39
CA VAL A 141 15.78 11.35 9.48
C VAL A 141 17.00 11.72 10.34
N PRO A 142 17.28 11.00 11.45
CA PRO A 142 18.38 11.30 12.35
C PRO A 142 19.73 11.45 11.64
N ALA A 143 20.54 12.42 12.08
CA ALA A 143 21.85 12.70 11.49
C ALA A 143 22.78 11.47 11.39
N PRO A 144 22.85 10.58 12.40
CA PRO A 144 23.68 9.37 12.29
C PRO A 144 23.25 8.44 11.15
N LEU A 145 21.95 8.35 10.86
CA LEU A 145 21.44 7.58 9.72
C LEU A 145 21.73 8.26 8.40
N ARG A 146 21.56 9.59 8.31
CA ARG A 146 21.90 10.37 7.10
C ARG A 146 23.37 10.29 6.72
N ALA A 147 24.25 10.06 7.69
CA ALA A 147 25.68 9.87 7.44
C ALA A 147 26.02 8.54 6.76
N LEU A 148 25.13 7.52 6.84
CA LEU A 148 25.32 6.20 6.24
C LEU A 148 24.96 6.14 4.74
N ARG A 149 25.34 7.16 3.96
CA ARG A 149 24.93 7.27 2.53
C ARG A 149 25.26 6.03 1.69
N PRO A 150 26.47 5.42 1.78
CA PRO A 150 26.78 4.23 0.99
C PRO A 150 25.86 3.05 1.35
N THR A 151 25.63 2.82 2.64
CA THR A 151 24.72 1.79 3.15
C THR A 151 23.28 2.04 2.67
N LEU A 152 22.78 3.27 2.77
CA LEU A 152 21.42 3.61 2.32
C LEU A 152 21.26 3.38 0.80
N SER A 153 22.30 3.65 0.01
CA SER A 153 22.31 3.36 -1.42
C SER A 153 22.28 1.85 -1.71
N GLU A 154 23.10 1.06 -1.01
CA GLU A 154 23.09 -0.41 -1.11
C GLU A 154 21.75 -1.01 -0.71
N LEU A 155 21.16 -0.51 0.39
CA LEU A 155 19.86 -0.94 0.90
C LEU A 155 18.75 -0.64 -0.11
N LYS A 156 18.76 0.55 -0.73
CA LYS A 156 17.80 0.90 -1.79
C LYS A 156 17.92 -0.06 -2.99
N GLN A 157 19.12 -0.39 -3.42
CA GLN A 157 19.31 -1.32 -4.53
C GLN A 157 18.89 -2.76 -4.18
N THR A 158 19.15 -3.18 -2.94
CA THR A 158 18.92 -4.57 -2.51
C THR A 158 17.45 -4.84 -2.18
N PHE A 159 16.79 -3.88 -1.53
CA PHE A 159 15.44 -4.05 -0.99
C PHE A 159 14.38 -3.20 -1.69
N ASP A 160 14.77 -2.31 -2.62
CA ASP A 160 13.89 -1.31 -3.23
C ASP A 160 13.23 -0.40 -2.17
N LEU A 161 13.96 -0.11 -1.08
CA LEU A 161 13.48 0.68 0.05
C LEU A 161 14.45 1.82 0.39
N GLN A 162 13.90 2.98 0.74
CA GLN A 162 14.65 4.14 1.22
C GLN A 162 14.02 4.71 2.49
N LEU A 163 14.84 5.39 3.30
CA LEU A 163 14.30 6.18 4.41
C LEU A 163 13.70 7.48 3.87
N ALA A 164 12.48 7.75 4.28
CA ALA A 164 11.79 9.01 4.04
C ALA A 164 11.32 9.60 5.37
N HIS A 165 10.60 10.72 5.32
CA HIS A 165 9.95 11.25 6.50
C HIS A 165 8.62 11.92 6.23
N PHE A 166 7.83 12.02 7.29
CA PHE A 166 6.64 12.86 7.36
C PHE A 166 6.61 13.60 8.69
N GLN A 167 5.90 14.71 8.72
CA GLN A 167 5.86 15.57 9.90
C GLN A 167 4.84 15.03 10.92
N SER A 168 5.21 15.03 12.19
CA SER A 168 4.36 14.59 13.31
C SER A 168 3.05 15.37 13.42
N HIS A 169 2.97 16.61 12.92
CA HIS A 169 1.75 17.43 12.94
C HIS A 169 0.60 16.90 12.06
N TYR A 170 0.83 15.83 11.30
CA TYR A 170 -0.23 15.09 10.61
C TYR A 170 -0.83 13.94 11.45
N LEU A 171 -0.27 13.65 12.63
CA LEU A 171 -0.73 12.61 13.53
C LEU A 171 -1.64 13.17 14.62
N PRO A 172 -2.70 12.44 15.03
CA PRO A 172 -3.59 12.86 16.10
C PRO A 172 -2.84 13.27 17.37
N ALA A 173 -3.39 14.20 18.14
CA ALA A 173 -2.80 14.66 19.39
C ALA A 173 -2.53 13.48 20.36
N GLY A 174 -1.39 13.53 21.04
CA GLY A 174 -0.97 12.52 22.00
C GLY A 174 -0.64 11.16 21.37
N TRP A 175 -0.25 11.12 20.09
CA TRP A 175 0.17 9.89 19.42
C TRP A 175 1.45 9.29 20.02
N GLU A 176 2.32 10.14 20.58
CA GLU A 176 3.63 9.76 21.12
C GLU A 176 3.55 8.64 22.16
N PRO A 177 2.74 8.72 23.23
CA PRO A 177 2.58 7.63 24.19
C PRO A 177 1.90 6.38 23.62
N ARG A 178 1.26 6.46 22.45
CA ARG A 178 0.61 5.31 21.77
C ARG A 178 1.56 4.56 20.85
N THR A 179 2.79 5.04 20.68
CA THR A 179 3.82 4.31 19.94
C THR A 179 4.11 2.96 20.57
N ARG A 180 4.40 1.95 19.74
CA ARG A 180 4.70 0.58 20.19
C ARG A 180 6.12 0.21 19.79
N SER A 181 6.87 -0.37 20.70
CA SER A 181 8.19 -0.91 20.38
C SER A 181 8.05 -2.06 19.37
N LEU A 182 8.78 -1.97 18.26
CA LEU A 182 8.99 -3.09 17.34
C LEU A 182 10.15 -3.98 17.81
N GLY A 183 11.13 -3.37 18.48
CA GLY A 183 12.31 -4.02 19.04
C GLY A 183 13.61 -3.35 18.61
N ASP A 184 14.72 -4.01 18.98
CA ASP A 184 16.08 -3.55 18.72
C ASP A 184 16.70 -4.29 17.53
N PHE A 185 17.36 -3.53 16.66
CA PHE A 185 18.03 -4.00 15.47
C PHE A 185 19.50 -3.58 15.52
N GLY A 186 20.30 -4.24 16.36
CA GLY A 186 21.68 -3.80 16.61
C GLY A 186 21.69 -2.54 17.46
N ARG A 187 22.16 -1.40 16.92
CA ARG A 187 22.14 -0.09 17.61
C ARG A 187 20.95 0.77 17.21
N LEU A 188 19.96 0.20 16.54
CA LEU A 188 18.74 0.89 16.13
C LEU A 188 17.55 0.41 16.96
N GLU A 189 17.02 1.27 17.82
CA GLU A 189 15.77 1.05 18.54
C GLU A 189 14.61 1.54 17.65
N VAL A 190 13.65 0.67 17.35
CA VAL A 190 12.55 0.99 16.43
C VAL A 190 11.21 0.94 17.16
N HIS A 191 10.44 2.02 17.02
CA HIS A 191 9.05 2.11 17.44
C HIS A 191 8.14 2.34 16.23
N LEU A 192 6.87 1.98 16.37
CA LEU A 192 5.84 2.20 15.35
C LEU A 192 4.77 3.16 15.88
N VAL A 193 4.33 4.09 15.02
CA VAL A 193 3.09 4.83 15.24
C VAL A 193 1.92 3.84 15.27
N GLU A 194 0.94 4.08 16.14
CA GLU A 194 -0.25 3.24 16.22
C GLU A 194 -1.01 3.23 14.88
N PRO A 195 -1.43 2.06 14.36
CA PRO A 195 -2.13 1.99 13.08
C PRO A 195 -3.37 2.89 12.95
N LEU A 196 -4.12 3.09 14.04
CA LEU A 196 -5.28 3.97 14.06
C LEU A 196 -4.89 5.45 13.90
N ASP A 197 -3.76 5.88 14.46
CA ASP A 197 -3.22 7.23 14.27
C ASP A 197 -2.77 7.45 12.81
N ILE A 198 -2.17 6.43 12.18
CA ILE A 198 -1.79 6.49 10.76
C ILE A 198 -3.04 6.58 9.88
N ALA A 199 -4.08 5.79 10.15
CA ALA A 199 -5.34 5.83 9.41
C ALA A 199 -6.02 7.20 9.56
N ALA A 200 -6.08 7.75 10.78
CA ALA A 200 -6.61 9.08 11.04
C ALA A 200 -5.83 10.17 10.28
N GLY A 201 -4.49 10.12 10.29
CA GLY A 201 -3.67 11.06 9.52
C GLY A 201 -3.87 10.95 8.00
N LYS A 202 -4.07 9.73 7.48
CA LYS A 202 -4.36 9.51 6.05
C LYS A 202 -5.70 10.09 5.62
N LEU A 203 -6.71 10.14 6.49
CA LEU A 203 -7.99 10.81 6.20
C LEU A 203 -7.82 12.30 5.88
N LEU A 204 -6.75 12.92 6.37
CA LEU A 204 -6.44 14.34 6.13
C LEU A 204 -5.63 14.57 4.84
N SER A 205 -5.15 13.50 4.19
CA SER A 205 -4.27 13.56 3.01
C SER A 205 -5.05 13.71 1.71
N ARG A 206 -4.45 14.40 0.72
CA ARG A 206 -4.97 14.48 -0.65
C ARG A 206 -4.48 13.37 -1.58
N ARG A 207 -3.51 12.57 -1.15
CA ARG A 207 -2.81 11.62 -2.04
C ARG A 207 -3.72 10.43 -2.33
N GLU A 208 -3.86 10.10 -3.62
CA GLU A 208 -4.70 8.98 -4.06
C GLU A 208 -4.29 7.63 -3.45
N LYS A 209 -2.98 7.43 -3.21
CA LYS A 209 -2.47 6.22 -2.54
C LYS A 209 -2.98 6.09 -1.10
N ASP A 210 -3.21 7.20 -0.40
CA ASP A 210 -3.70 7.17 0.98
C ASP A 210 -5.18 6.79 1.02
N LEU A 211 -5.97 7.23 0.05
CA LEU A 211 -7.36 6.79 -0.10
C LEU A 211 -7.46 5.28 -0.37
N ARG A 212 -6.57 4.76 -1.23
CA ARG A 212 -6.45 3.31 -1.43
C ARG A 212 -6.13 2.62 -0.11
N ASP A 213 -5.09 3.04 0.61
CA ASP A 213 -4.75 2.46 1.91
C ASP A 213 -5.96 2.46 2.87
N LEU A 214 -6.69 3.57 2.97
CA LEU A 214 -7.87 3.69 3.82
C LEU A 214 -8.95 2.65 3.48
N HIS A 215 -9.21 2.37 2.21
CA HIS A 215 -10.15 1.30 1.82
C HIS A 215 -9.75 -0.09 2.33
N ALA A 216 -8.46 -0.41 2.47
CA ALA A 216 -8.04 -1.66 3.11
C ALA A 216 -8.20 -1.60 4.64
N LEU A 217 -7.95 -0.42 5.22
CA LEU A 217 -7.95 -0.25 6.68
C LEU A 217 -9.36 -0.17 7.29
N THR A 218 -10.40 0.20 6.53
CA THR A 218 -11.78 0.28 7.05
C THR A 218 -12.34 -1.06 7.53
N ALA A 219 -11.80 -2.18 7.05
CA ALA A 219 -12.13 -3.51 7.57
C ALA A 219 -11.64 -3.71 9.03
N HIS A 220 -10.61 -2.96 9.44
CA HIS A 220 -9.98 -3.06 10.75
C HIS A 220 -10.37 -1.92 11.69
N PHE A 221 -10.70 -0.74 11.15
CA PHE A 221 -11.06 0.45 11.91
C PHE A 221 -12.46 0.93 11.52
N PRO A 222 -13.49 0.59 12.31
CA PRO A 222 -14.84 1.09 12.10
C PRO A 222 -14.88 2.62 12.13
N ALA A 223 -15.83 3.21 11.39
CA ALA A 223 -15.99 4.66 11.28
C ALA A 223 -16.01 5.35 12.64
N GLU A 224 -16.76 4.81 13.61
CA GLU A 224 -16.85 5.36 14.97
C GLU A 224 -15.50 5.47 15.69
N GLN A 225 -14.60 4.50 15.48
CA GLN A 225 -13.28 4.51 16.11
C GLN A 225 -12.38 5.59 15.50
N LEU A 226 -12.42 5.75 14.17
CA LEU A 226 -11.72 6.82 13.45
C LEU A 226 -12.27 8.19 13.83
N ARG A 227 -13.60 8.30 14.00
CA ARG A 227 -14.29 9.54 14.37
C ARG A 227 -13.80 10.03 15.72
N ARG A 228 -13.89 9.19 16.75
CA ARG A 228 -13.40 9.53 18.09
C ARG A 228 -11.93 9.95 18.08
N ARG A 229 -11.08 9.22 17.36
CA ARG A 229 -9.64 9.54 17.28
C ARG A 229 -9.38 10.93 16.69
N LEU A 230 -10.17 11.34 15.70
CA LEU A 230 -10.06 12.68 15.08
C LEU A 230 -10.66 13.78 15.97
N GLU A 231 -11.79 13.51 16.63
CA GLU A 231 -12.44 14.46 17.55
C GLU A 231 -11.57 14.77 18.78
N ASP A 232 -10.82 13.78 19.27
CA ASP A 232 -9.81 13.95 20.34
C ASP A 232 -8.60 14.80 19.91
N SER A 233 -8.53 15.22 18.63
CA SER A 233 -7.40 15.95 18.02
C SER A 233 -7.86 17.22 17.29
N PRO A 234 -8.42 18.21 18.01
CA PRO A 234 -9.10 19.35 17.39
C PRO A 234 -8.19 20.27 16.56
N SER A 235 -6.87 20.22 16.77
CA SER A 235 -5.90 21.03 16.01
C SER A 235 -5.94 20.75 14.50
N HIS A 236 -6.25 19.52 14.09
CA HIS A 236 -6.36 19.16 12.67
C HIS A 236 -7.61 19.71 12.01
N LEU A 237 -8.69 19.87 12.78
CA LEU A 237 -9.95 20.40 12.30
C LEU A 237 -9.94 21.93 12.18
N ALA A 238 -8.96 22.60 12.80
CA ALA A 238 -8.78 24.04 12.70
C ALA A 238 -8.21 24.48 11.35
N ASP A 239 -7.54 23.60 10.60
CA ASP A 239 -7.05 23.89 9.24
C ASP A 239 -8.17 23.62 8.21
N PRO A 240 -8.67 24.65 7.49
CA PRO A 240 -9.75 24.49 6.53
C PRO A 240 -9.43 23.51 5.39
N LEU A 241 -8.16 23.40 4.98
CA LEU A 241 -7.75 22.48 3.92
C LEU A 241 -7.79 21.04 4.41
N LEU A 242 -7.32 20.77 5.64
CA LEU A 242 -7.38 19.44 6.23
C LEU A 242 -8.81 19.01 6.51
N ALA A 243 -9.66 19.93 6.99
CA ALA A 243 -11.09 19.69 7.20
C ALA A 243 -11.81 19.31 5.88
N ARG A 244 -11.52 20.01 4.78
CA ARG A 244 -12.05 19.66 3.45
C ARG A 244 -11.59 18.28 2.98
N ASN A 245 -10.31 17.95 3.18
CA ASN A 245 -9.79 16.63 2.82
C ASN A 245 -10.46 15.54 3.64
N LEU A 246 -10.65 15.79 4.94
CA LEU A 246 -11.36 14.88 5.84
C LEU A 246 -12.77 14.62 5.36
N ASP A 247 -13.58 15.66 5.13
CA ASP A 247 -14.96 15.51 4.67
C ASP A 247 -15.05 14.73 3.35
N ARG A 248 -14.17 15.06 2.40
CA ARG A 248 -14.12 14.36 1.11
C ARG A 248 -13.78 12.88 1.27
N ASN A 249 -12.70 12.58 2.00
CA ASN A 249 -12.24 11.21 2.16
C ASN A 249 -13.23 10.39 3.02
N TRP A 250 -13.84 11.02 4.03
CA TRP A 250 -14.90 10.42 4.85
C TRP A 250 -16.11 10.05 4.01
N PHE A 251 -16.56 10.95 3.14
CA PHE A 251 -17.67 10.70 2.22
C PHE A 251 -17.40 9.54 1.28
N VAL A 252 -16.19 9.45 0.69
CA VAL A 252 -15.84 8.33 -0.18
C VAL A 252 -15.86 6.99 0.56
N LEU A 253 -15.44 6.96 1.82
CA LEU A 253 -15.32 5.73 2.60
C LEU A 253 -16.64 5.29 3.26
N PHE A 254 -17.45 6.25 3.72
CA PHE A 254 -18.58 6.00 4.61
C PHE A 254 -19.93 6.55 4.11
N GLY A 255 -19.93 7.33 3.01
CA GLY A 255 -21.16 7.85 2.40
C GLY A 255 -21.80 9.06 3.10
N GLU A 256 -21.13 9.63 4.10
CA GLU A 256 -21.56 10.82 4.83
C GLU A 256 -20.41 11.84 4.94
N THR A 257 -20.68 13.09 5.31
CA THR A 257 -19.63 14.05 5.65
C THR A 257 -19.22 13.88 7.10
N PHE A 258 -17.96 14.15 7.43
CA PHE A 258 -17.48 14.08 8.80
C PHE A 258 -18.14 15.17 9.65
N SER A 259 -18.22 16.38 9.09
CA SER A 259 -18.80 17.59 9.70
C SER A 259 -20.33 17.61 9.77
N GLY A 260 -21.01 16.69 9.07
CA GLY A 260 -22.48 16.72 8.90
C GLY A 260 -22.97 17.80 7.92
N GLY A 261 -22.06 18.50 7.24
CA GLY A 261 -22.36 19.48 6.21
C GLY A 261 -22.73 18.87 4.84
N PRO A 262 -23.05 19.71 3.84
CA PRO A 262 -23.33 19.25 2.47
C PRO A 262 -22.10 18.56 1.85
N VAL A 263 -22.35 17.59 0.96
CA VAL A 263 -21.31 16.81 0.28
C VAL A 263 -20.41 17.75 -0.54
N PRO A 264 -19.06 17.68 -0.39
CA PRO A 264 -18.15 18.49 -1.18
C PRO A 264 -18.32 18.22 -2.67
N SER A 265 -18.46 19.27 -3.49
CA SER A 265 -18.56 19.12 -4.95
C SER A 265 -17.20 18.69 -5.51
N PRO A 266 -17.14 17.74 -6.47
CA PRO A 266 -15.88 17.34 -7.11
C PRO A 266 -15.21 18.49 -7.89
N GLU A 267 -15.96 19.55 -8.20
CA GLU A 267 -15.53 20.65 -9.06
C GLU A 267 -14.93 21.85 -8.32
N ASP A 268 -14.90 21.87 -6.98
CA ASP A 268 -14.31 23.01 -6.26
C ASP A 268 -12.78 23.00 -6.44
N PRO A 269 -12.21 23.95 -7.21
CA PRO A 269 -10.78 23.98 -7.40
C PRO A 269 -10.08 24.31 -6.07
N PRO A 270 -8.85 23.81 -5.85
CA PRO A 270 -8.08 24.20 -4.69
C PRO A 270 -7.85 25.72 -4.73
N SER A 271 -8.44 26.42 -3.75
CA SER A 271 -8.14 27.82 -3.46
C SER A 271 -6.72 27.95 -2.92
#